data_AF-A0A6G1K0U7-F1
#
_entry.id   AF-A0A6G1K0U7-F1
#
_cell.length_a   1.000
_cell.length_b   1.000
_cell.length_c   1.000
_cell.angle_alpha   90.00
_cell.angle_beta   90.00
_cell.angle_gamma   90.00
#
_symmetry.space_group_name_H-M   'P 1'
#
loop_
_entity.id
_entity.type
_entity.pdbx_description
1 polymer ?
#
loop_
_entity_poly.entity_id
_entity_poly.type
_entity_poly.pdbx_seq_one_letter_code
_entity_poly.pdbx_strand_id
1 'polypeptide(L)'
;MSPRLSLFSFARSIPYRPRLSSQWLPQPATRATPSKLRAYSNPADQAPSGADRSTRPETKPADHVSEEAAKVADITGTQGPDMEQGTPVEQVVKGDQEAIDKLPKVMQDKLKGKSPTSAPKGSRSYSTMTTSETGSAAFDMGLVGFNSASTVPEIPGVKFGLPSLPLPRDGNLKHRYDTVVDQVTNLLMRHGQKSIAQRNMSLILQHLRTSQIPTINPARPLVPGAPPPSHLPLNPILYLTLAIDSVAPLLRIRNQKGAAGGGVALQIPVPLGIRQRRRTAVEWILNAASKRRNKGSGKGGFAQRVADELVAVVEGKSGVWERRNAVHKLAVASRANVVLPRKR
;
A
#
# COMPACT_ATOMS: atom_id res chain seq x y z
N MET A 1 39.38 -28.24 -61.55
CA MET A 1 40.26 -28.64 -60.44
C MET A 1 39.42 -28.80 -59.18
N SER A 2 39.43 -29.99 -58.58
CA SER A 2 38.65 -30.35 -57.39
C SER A 2 39.32 -29.85 -56.09
N PRO A 3 38.58 -29.39 -55.06
CA PRO A 3 39.19 -29.05 -53.77
C PRO A 3 39.45 -30.32 -52.94
N ARG A 4 40.68 -30.44 -52.43
CA ARG A 4 41.12 -31.50 -51.51
C ARG A 4 40.60 -31.19 -50.10
N LEU A 5 39.81 -32.09 -49.52
CA LEU A 5 39.42 -32.05 -48.10
C LEU A 5 40.56 -32.65 -47.25
N SER A 6 41.07 -31.90 -46.29
CA SER A 6 42.03 -32.38 -45.29
C SER A 6 41.29 -33.16 -44.19
N LEU A 7 41.50 -34.47 -44.12
CA LEU A 7 40.83 -35.39 -43.18
C LEU A 7 41.59 -35.63 -41.87
N PHE A 8 42.60 -34.82 -41.53
CA PHE A 8 43.32 -34.99 -40.26
C PHE A 8 43.72 -33.65 -39.66
N SER A 9 42.83 -33.06 -38.88
CA SER A 9 43.17 -32.02 -37.89
C SER A 9 42.61 -32.43 -36.53
N PHE A 10 43.47 -33.18 -35.84
CA PHE A 10 43.63 -33.35 -34.39
C PHE A 10 42.54 -32.81 -33.46
N ALA A 11 41.97 -33.75 -32.70
CA ALA A 11 41.18 -33.51 -31.51
C ALA A 11 41.93 -32.59 -30.53
N ARG A 12 41.36 -31.42 -30.24
CA ARG A 12 41.79 -30.60 -29.10
C ARG A 12 41.28 -31.25 -27.81
N SER A 13 42.19 -31.70 -26.96
CA SER A 13 41.88 -32.15 -25.60
C SER A 13 41.35 -30.96 -24.78
N ILE A 14 40.11 -31.07 -24.30
CA ILE A 14 39.52 -30.10 -23.36
C ILE A 14 40.06 -30.46 -21.96
N PRO A 15 40.75 -29.56 -21.24
CA PRO A 15 41.16 -29.85 -19.87
C PRO A 15 39.94 -29.84 -18.95
N TYR A 16 39.60 -31.00 -18.40
CA TYR A 16 38.57 -31.17 -17.37
C TYR A 16 39.11 -30.65 -16.04
N ARG A 17 38.63 -29.49 -15.58
CA ARG A 17 38.98 -28.91 -14.27
C ARG A 17 37.95 -29.40 -13.25
N PRO A 18 38.28 -30.30 -12.31
CA PRO A 18 37.35 -30.66 -11.25
C PRO A 18 37.10 -29.41 -10.39
N ARG A 19 35.83 -29.03 -10.22
CA ARG A 19 35.46 -28.03 -9.21
C ARG A 19 35.84 -28.59 -7.85
N LEU A 20 36.73 -27.89 -7.13
CA LEU A 20 36.90 -28.11 -5.70
C LEU A 20 35.54 -27.91 -5.04
N SER A 21 35.02 -28.95 -4.42
CA SER A 21 33.89 -28.87 -3.52
C SER A 21 34.26 -27.92 -2.39
N SER A 22 33.63 -26.75 -2.33
CA SER A 22 33.73 -25.87 -1.18
C SER A 22 33.14 -26.58 0.02
N GLN A 23 33.98 -27.08 0.91
CA GLN A 23 33.56 -27.49 2.23
C GLN A 23 33.14 -26.21 2.98
N TRP A 24 31.83 -26.05 3.16
CA TRP A 24 31.28 -25.03 4.05
C TRP A 24 31.47 -25.51 5.48
N LEU A 25 32.44 -24.96 6.19
CA LEU A 25 32.48 -25.01 7.65
C LEU A 25 31.36 -24.12 8.19
N PRO A 26 30.45 -24.60 9.06
CA PRO A 26 29.45 -23.76 9.70
C PRO A 26 30.14 -22.88 10.76
N GLN A 27 30.35 -21.60 10.45
CA GLN A 27 30.65 -20.61 11.49
C GLN A 27 29.35 -20.08 12.12
N PRO A 28 29.24 -20.00 13.45
CA PRO A 28 28.11 -19.33 14.09
C PRO A 28 28.23 -17.81 13.89
N ALA A 29 27.37 -17.24 13.06
CA ALA A 29 27.33 -15.80 12.81
C ALA A 29 26.48 -15.09 13.89
N THR A 30 26.99 -14.92 15.11
CA THR A 30 26.52 -13.85 15.98
C THR A 30 27.14 -12.53 15.51
N ARG A 31 26.57 -11.94 14.45
CA ARG A 31 26.94 -10.60 14.01
C ARG A 31 25.98 -9.60 14.63
N ALA A 32 26.39 -8.94 15.71
CA ALA A 32 25.72 -7.74 16.18
C ALA A 32 25.72 -6.71 15.04
N THR A 33 24.55 -6.29 14.61
CA THR A 33 24.40 -5.23 13.60
C THR A 33 24.73 -3.89 14.25
N PRO A 34 25.70 -3.10 13.75
CA PRO A 34 25.79 -1.71 14.16
C PRO A 34 24.56 -0.97 13.63
N SER A 35 23.90 -0.20 14.49
CA SER A 35 22.83 0.72 14.12
C SER A 35 23.34 1.70 13.07
N LYS A 36 22.81 1.60 11.85
CA LYS A 36 23.10 2.57 10.78
C LYS A 36 22.34 3.86 11.07
N LEU A 37 22.98 4.80 11.76
CA LEU A 37 22.60 6.21 11.72
C LEU A 37 22.80 6.73 10.28
N ARG A 38 21.78 7.37 9.73
CA ARG A 38 21.88 8.05 8.43
C ARG A 38 22.68 9.34 8.60
N ALA A 39 23.83 9.46 7.93
CA ALA A 39 24.60 10.69 7.83
C ALA A 39 24.23 11.48 6.55
N TYR A 40 22.96 11.87 6.41
CA TYR A 40 22.53 12.81 5.36
C TYR A 40 21.66 13.91 5.96
N SER A 41 22.31 14.86 6.63
CA SER A 41 21.79 16.21 6.86
C SER A 41 22.98 17.16 6.92
N ASN A 42 23.01 18.17 6.04
CA ASN A 42 23.96 19.27 6.12
C ASN A 42 23.78 20.00 7.47
N PRO A 43 24.85 20.43 8.14
CA PRO A 43 24.76 21.12 9.43
C PRO A 43 24.13 22.52 9.35
N ALA A 44 23.92 23.06 8.15
CA ALA A 44 23.37 24.41 7.94
C ALA A 44 21.83 24.49 7.83
N ASP A 45 21.13 23.34 7.71
CA ASP A 45 19.66 23.31 7.56
C ASP A 45 18.92 22.80 8.82
N GLN A 46 19.60 22.73 9.97
CA GLN A 46 18.95 22.48 11.25
C GLN A 46 18.35 23.77 11.82
N ALA A 47 17.21 24.20 11.26
CA ALA A 47 16.26 24.93 12.08
C ALA A 47 15.79 23.96 13.20
N PRO A 48 15.72 24.38 14.48
CA PRO A 48 15.31 23.50 15.57
C PRO A 48 13.84 23.10 15.37
N SER A 49 13.62 21.95 14.74
CA SER A 49 12.31 21.30 14.69
C SER A 49 12.04 20.73 16.08
N GLY A 50 11.42 21.54 16.93
CA GLY A 50 11.05 21.15 18.28
C GLY A 50 11.35 22.18 19.36
N ALA A 51 11.41 23.48 19.04
CA ALA A 51 11.22 24.48 20.08
C ALA A 51 9.79 24.33 20.62
N ASP A 52 9.70 23.97 21.89
CA ASP A 52 8.46 23.79 22.63
C ASP A 52 7.58 25.03 22.43
N ARG A 53 6.48 24.88 21.67
CA ARG A 53 5.64 26.02 21.27
C ARG A 53 5.06 26.75 22.47
N SER A 54 4.98 26.11 23.63
CA SER A 54 4.60 26.64 24.95
C SER A 54 5.29 27.97 25.32
N THR A 55 6.51 28.22 24.83
CA THR A 55 7.28 29.41 25.16
C THR A 55 6.95 30.63 24.31
N ARG A 56 6.19 30.48 23.22
CA ARG A 56 5.81 31.61 22.37
C ARG A 56 4.69 32.41 23.04
N PRO A 57 4.77 33.75 23.05
CA PRO A 57 3.75 34.60 23.66
C PRO A 57 2.36 34.42 23.01
N GLU A 58 2.29 34.09 21.72
CA GLU A 58 1.03 33.90 20.98
C GLU A 58 0.27 32.61 21.32
N THR A 59 0.91 31.65 22.00
CA THR A 59 0.32 30.34 22.34
C THR A 59 -0.02 30.18 23.81
N LYS A 60 0.20 31.21 24.64
CA LYS A 60 -0.23 31.19 26.05
C LYS A 60 -1.74 31.46 26.12
N PRO A 61 -2.50 30.69 26.92
CA PRO A 61 -3.90 31.02 27.19
C PRO A 61 -4.01 32.41 27.82
N ALA A 62 -5.14 33.10 27.64
CA ALA A 62 -5.39 34.39 28.28
C ALA A 62 -5.31 34.24 29.81
N ASP A 63 -4.70 35.23 30.47
CA ASP A 63 -4.52 35.23 31.92
C ASP A 63 -5.89 35.39 32.61
N HIS A 64 -6.02 34.91 33.86
CA HIS A 64 -7.25 35.13 34.62
C HIS A 64 -7.39 36.61 35.00
N VAL A 65 -8.62 37.13 35.10
CA VAL A 65 -8.90 38.56 35.39
C VAL A 65 -8.16 39.08 36.63
N SER A 66 -7.99 38.23 37.65
CA SER A 66 -7.22 38.55 38.86
C SER A 66 -5.72 38.66 38.61
N GLU A 67 -5.18 37.85 37.70
CA GLU A 67 -3.76 37.88 37.30
C GLU A 67 -3.46 39.08 36.38
N GLU A 68 -4.40 39.44 35.51
CA GLU A 68 -4.31 40.65 34.69
C GLU A 68 -4.34 41.91 35.57
N ALA A 69 -5.25 41.98 36.53
CA ALA A 69 -5.35 43.10 37.47
C ALA A 69 -4.08 43.27 38.31
N ALA A 70 -3.45 42.18 38.76
CA ALA A 70 -2.19 42.24 39.48
C ALA A 70 -1.02 42.69 38.59
N LYS A 71 -0.91 42.17 37.36
CA LYS A 71 0.12 42.63 36.41
C LYS A 71 -0.05 44.12 36.07
N VAL A 72 -1.29 44.59 35.96
CA VAL A 72 -1.57 46.02 35.75
C VAL A 72 -1.19 46.84 36.98
N ALA A 73 -1.49 46.37 38.19
CA ALA A 73 -1.11 47.02 39.45
C ALA A 73 0.42 47.10 39.61
N ASP A 74 1.14 46.04 39.28
CA ASP A 74 2.62 46.00 39.27
C ASP A 74 3.21 47.03 38.30
N ILE A 75 2.58 47.20 37.12
CA ILE A 75 3.00 48.18 36.11
C ILE A 75 2.67 49.61 36.54
N THR A 76 1.53 49.82 37.20
CA THR A 76 1.05 51.16 37.61
C THR A 76 1.53 51.58 39.00
N GLY A 77 2.20 50.68 39.74
CA GLY A 77 2.73 50.94 41.08
C GLY A 77 1.66 50.96 42.18
N THR A 78 0.47 50.44 41.92
CA THR A 78 -0.59 50.30 42.93
C THR A 78 -0.53 48.92 43.59
N GLN A 79 -1.03 48.79 44.83
CA GLN A 79 -1.14 47.47 45.48
C GLN A 79 -2.23 46.64 44.77
N GLY A 80 -1.85 45.51 44.17
CA GLY A 80 -2.75 44.55 43.55
C GLY A 80 -3.43 43.62 44.58
N PRO A 81 -4.47 42.87 44.17
CA PRO A 81 -5.15 41.92 45.05
C PRO A 81 -4.26 40.72 45.41
N ASP A 82 -4.21 40.36 46.70
CA ASP A 82 -3.44 39.21 47.21
C ASP A 82 -3.92 37.89 46.58
N MET A 83 -3.05 37.26 45.78
CA MET A 83 -3.38 36.01 45.09
C MET A 83 -3.36 34.77 46.00
N GLU A 84 -2.74 34.85 47.18
CA GLU A 84 -2.58 33.71 48.09
C GLU A 84 -3.88 33.34 48.84
N GLN A 85 -4.83 34.28 48.94
CA GLN A 85 -6.12 34.04 49.59
C GLN A 85 -7.26 34.53 48.69
N GLY A 86 -7.93 33.60 48.02
CA GLY A 86 -9.12 33.91 47.25
C GLY A 86 -10.21 34.49 48.15
N THR A 87 -10.74 35.67 47.78
CA THR A 87 -11.91 36.23 48.45
C THR A 87 -13.08 35.25 48.29
N PRO A 88 -13.76 34.86 49.39
CA PRO A 88 -14.89 33.95 49.30
C PRO A 88 -15.91 34.49 48.30
N VAL A 89 -16.40 33.63 47.40
CA VAL A 89 -17.39 34.00 46.35
C VAL A 89 -18.61 34.70 46.95
N GLU A 90 -18.96 34.35 48.19
CA GLU A 90 -20.05 34.98 48.94
C GLU A 90 -19.84 36.47 49.22
N GLN A 91 -18.60 36.94 49.36
CA GLN A 91 -18.30 38.35 49.62
C GLN A 91 -18.28 39.18 48.32
N VAL A 92 -17.81 38.58 47.23
CA VAL A 92 -17.75 39.24 45.90
C VAL A 92 -19.15 39.46 45.34
N VAL A 93 -20.05 38.48 45.50
CA VAL A 93 -21.38 38.52 44.90
C VAL A 93 -22.38 39.35 45.72
N LYS A 94 -22.12 39.59 47.02
CA LYS A 94 -23.04 40.34 47.91
C LYS A 94 -23.29 41.78 47.46
N GLY A 95 -22.38 42.40 46.72
CA GLY A 95 -22.52 43.76 46.22
C GLY A 95 -23.38 43.90 44.96
N ASP A 96 -23.50 42.84 44.16
CA ASP A 96 -24.05 42.91 42.79
C ASP A 96 -25.29 42.03 42.63
N GLN A 97 -26.46 42.67 42.59
CA GLN A 97 -27.75 41.97 42.45
C GLN A 97 -27.87 41.20 41.12
N GLU A 98 -27.32 41.74 40.03
CA GLU A 98 -27.32 41.08 38.72
C GLU A 98 -26.46 39.82 38.67
N ALA A 99 -25.41 39.75 39.50
CA ALA A 99 -24.55 38.57 39.62
C ALA A 99 -25.24 37.46 40.42
N ILE A 100 -26.03 37.83 41.44
CA ILE A 100 -26.84 36.88 42.22
C ILE A 100 -27.82 36.13 41.32
N ASP A 101 -28.49 36.83 40.40
CA ASP A 101 -29.52 36.24 39.52
C ASP A 101 -28.95 35.23 38.50
N LYS A 102 -27.68 35.37 38.14
CA LYS A 102 -26.97 34.49 37.19
C LYS A 102 -26.33 33.27 37.86
N LEU A 103 -26.31 33.18 39.19
CA LEU A 103 -25.74 32.05 39.91
C LEU A 103 -26.61 30.79 39.83
N PRO A 104 -26.01 29.59 39.95
CA PRO A 104 -26.77 28.35 40.10
C PRO A 104 -27.62 28.37 41.38
N LYS A 105 -28.84 27.83 41.30
CA LYS A 105 -29.85 27.86 42.38
C LYS A 105 -29.31 27.43 43.76
N VAL A 106 -28.47 26.40 43.80
CA VAL A 106 -27.87 25.88 45.05
C VAL A 106 -27.03 26.94 45.78
N MET A 107 -26.42 27.88 45.06
CA MET A 107 -25.63 28.97 45.64
C MET A 107 -26.49 30.19 45.99
N GLN A 108 -27.53 30.49 45.21
CA GLN A 108 -28.53 31.50 45.55
C GLN A 108 -29.24 31.17 46.87
N ASP A 109 -29.55 29.89 47.09
CA ASP A 109 -30.21 29.40 48.31
C ASP A 109 -29.32 29.52 49.55
N LYS A 110 -28.01 29.28 49.40
CA LYS A 110 -27.00 29.49 50.46
C LYS A 110 -26.85 30.96 50.85
N LEU A 111 -26.86 31.88 49.87
CA LEU A 111 -26.74 33.33 50.11
C LEU A 111 -27.99 33.94 50.77
N LYS A 112 -29.17 33.41 50.46
CA LYS A 112 -30.45 33.84 51.07
C LYS A 112 -30.68 33.28 52.48
N GLY A 113 -29.70 32.60 53.08
CA GLY A 113 -29.77 32.09 54.45
C GLY A 113 -30.80 30.97 54.66
N LYS A 114 -31.27 30.32 53.59
CA LYS A 114 -32.25 29.24 53.69
C LYS A 114 -31.51 27.93 53.91
N SER A 115 -31.45 27.47 55.16
CA SER A 115 -31.05 26.09 55.46
C SER A 115 -31.96 25.13 54.69
N PRO A 116 -31.44 24.03 54.10
CA PRO A 116 -32.26 23.10 53.36
C PRO A 116 -33.07 22.23 54.33
N THR A 117 -34.21 22.73 54.79
CA THR A 117 -35.25 21.87 55.36
C THR A 117 -35.99 21.19 54.21
N SER A 118 -35.36 20.20 53.59
CA SER A 118 -35.99 19.02 52.97
C SER A 118 -34.98 18.28 52.09
N ALA A 119 -34.75 17.01 52.43
CA ALA A 119 -33.99 16.07 51.61
C ALA A 119 -34.68 15.86 50.25
N PRO A 120 -33.93 15.77 49.13
CA PRO A 120 -34.52 15.45 47.84
C PRO A 120 -35.02 14.00 47.83
N LYS A 121 -36.33 13.81 47.58
CA LYS A 121 -36.92 12.51 47.27
C LYS A 121 -36.45 12.07 45.87
N GLY A 122 -35.44 11.22 45.83
CA GLY A 122 -34.98 10.61 44.58
C GLY A 122 -33.71 9.79 44.78
N SER A 123 -33.83 8.57 45.32
CA SER A 123 -32.73 7.62 45.35
C SER A 123 -32.46 7.10 43.94
N ARG A 124 -31.44 7.63 43.27
CA ARG A 124 -30.72 6.86 42.25
C ARG A 124 -29.63 6.07 42.96
N SER A 125 -29.86 4.77 43.09
CA SER A 125 -28.95 3.83 43.73
C SER A 125 -27.68 3.67 42.90
N TYR A 126 -26.63 4.43 43.20
CA TYR A 126 -25.28 3.97 42.89
C TYR A 126 -24.89 2.94 43.94
N SER A 127 -24.98 1.67 43.56
CA SER A 127 -24.63 0.55 44.44
C SER A 127 -23.15 0.24 44.26
N THR A 128 -22.33 0.65 45.22
CA THR A 128 -20.98 0.11 45.43
C THR A 128 -21.11 -0.89 46.58
N MET A 129 -21.45 -2.14 46.28
CA MET A 129 -21.46 -3.24 47.24
C MET A 129 -20.82 -4.46 46.57
N THR A 130 -19.67 -4.86 47.10
CA THR A 130 -19.05 -6.17 46.84
C THR A 130 -19.58 -7.14 47.88
N THR A 131 -20.59 -7.94 47.52
CA THR A 131 -21.02 -9.09 48.33
C THR A 131 -20.23 -10.32 47.89
N SER A 132 -19.44 -10.90 48.80
CA SER A 132 -18.92 -12.24 48.64
C SER A 132 -20.00 -13.22 49.11
N GLU A 133 -20.75 -13.81 48.18
CA GLU A 133 -21.71 -14.85 48.51
C GLU A 133 -21.12 -16.23 48.31
N THR A 134 -21.01 -16.92 49.44
CA THR A 134 -20.85 -18.36 49.54
C THR A 134 -22.24 -18.96 49.35
N GLY A 135 -22.41 -19.91 48.43
CA GLY A 135 -23.52 -20.87 48.45
C GLY A 135 -24.63 -20.68 47.42
N SER A 136 -24.50 -21.44 46.32
CA SER A 136 -25.57 -22.24 45.68
C SER A 136 -27.01 -21.69 45.67
N ALA A 137 -27.40 -21.03 44.58
CA ALA A 137 -28.68 -21.24 43.91
C ALA A 137 -28.66 -20.56 42.54
N ALA A 138 -29.12 -21.28 41.53
CA ALA A 138 -29.15 -20.87 40.14
C ALA A 138 -30.06 -19.64 39.91
N PHE A 139 -29.47 -18.50 39.57
CA PHE A 139 -30.13 -17.42 38.87
C PHE A 139 -29.23 -16.93 37.73
N ASP A 140 -29.66 -17.25 36.52
CA ASP A 140 -28.99 -16.95 35.25
C ASP A 140 -29.18 -15.47 34.90
N MET A 141 -28.26 -14.63 35.38
CA MET A 141 -28.12 -13.23 34.98
C MET A 141 -26.95 -13.11 34.01
N GLY A 142 -27.16 -13.56 32.75
CA GLY A 142 -26.43 -13.08 31.57
C GLY A 142 -24.90 -13.04 31.69
N LEU A 143 -24.30 -13.95 32.46
CA LEU A 143 -22.86 -14.08 32.56
C LEU A 143 -22.41 -14.75 31.26
N VAL A 144 -21.74 -14.00 30.39
CA VAL A 144 -20.99 -14.56 29.25
C VAL A 144 -20.22 -15.75 29.79
N GLY A 145 -20.68 -16.96 29.44
CA GLY A 145 -20.13 -18.19 29.97
C GLY A 145 -18.64 -18.18 29.70
N PHE A 146 -17.86 -17.98 30.76
CA PHE A 146 -16.42 -18.20 30.75
C PHE A 146 -16.23 -19.72 30.77
N ASN A 147 -16.74 -20.38 29.72
CA ASN A 147 -16.26 -21.69 29.36
C ASN A 147 -14.77 -21.47 29.12
N SER A 148 -13.95 -21.88 30.08
CA SER A 148 -12.55 -22.13 29.88
C SER A 148 -12.46 -23.23 28.83
N ALA A 149 -12.64 -22.87 27.57
CA ALA A 149 -12.47 -23.73 26.42
C ALA A 149 -10.96 -23.94 26.27
N SER A 150 -10.36 -24.66 27.22
CA SER A 150 -9.23 -25.50 26.93
C SER A 150 -9.76 -26.63 26.07
N THR A 151 -10.05 -26.34 24.80
CA THR A 151 -10.27 -27.37 23.80
C THR A 151 -9.00 -28.22 23.83
N VAL A 152 -9.12 -29.44 24.33
CA VAL A 152 -8.02 -30.40 24.25
C VAL A 152 -7.67 -30.48 22.77
N PRO A 153 -6.40 -30.26 22.39
CA PRO A 153 -6.04 -30.23 20.99
C PRO A 153 -6.34 -31.60 20.38
N GLU A 154 -7.27 -31.65 19.42
CA GLU A 154 -7.65 -32.89 18.71
C GLU A 154 -6.43 -33.57 18.07
N ILE A 155 -5.43 -32.76 17.72
CA ILE A 155 -4.20 -33.20 17.07
C ILE A 155 -3.02 -32.89 18.01
N PRO A 156 -2.19 -33.87 18.36
CA PRO A 156 -1.04 -33.64 19.22
C PRO A 156 -0.08 -32.61 18.61
N GLY A 157 0.41 -31.68 19.43
CA GLY A 157 1.40 -30.67 19.05
C GLY A 157 0.84 -29.37 18.47
N VAL A 158 -0.48 -29.23 18.34
CA VAL A 158 -1.11 -28.07 17.72
C VAL A 158 -2.04 -27.39 18.72
N LYS A 159 -1.78 -26.12 19.07
CA LYS A 159 -2.64 -25.36 20.00
C LYS A 159 -3.95 -24.89 19.33
N PHE A 160 -3.87 -24.52 18.06
CA PHE A 160 -5.00 -24.08 17.23
C PHE A 160 -4.96 -24.91 15.96
N GLY A 161 -6.07 -25.56 15.59
CA GLY A 161 -6.14 -26.59 14.54
C GLY A 161 -5.32 -26.32 13.27
N LEU A 162 -4.94 -27.39 12.57
CA LEU A 162 -4.07 -27.28 11.40
C LEU A 162 -4.72 -26.47 10.26
N PRO A 163 -3.94 -25.66 9.52
CA PRO A 163 -4.44 -24.99 8.34
C PRO A 163 -4.78 -26.01 7.25
N SER A 164 -5.80 -25.72 6.42
CA SER A 164 -6.16 -26.57 5.29
C SER A 164 -5.05 -26.57 4.23
N LEU A 165 -4.51 -27.75 3.92
CA LEU A 165 -3.53 -27.96 2.85
C LEU A 165 -4.23 -28.42 1.57
N PRO A 166 -3.77 -28.02 0.37
CA PRO A 166 -2.61 -27.17 0.10
C PRO A 166 -2.87 -25.69 0.45
N LEU A 167 -1.84 -25.01 0.96
CA LEU A 167 -1.94 -23.57 1.26
C LEU A 167 -2.27 -22.77 -0.01
N PRO A 168 -3.09 -21.71 0.12
CA PRO A 168 -3.34 -20.82 -1.00
C PRO A 168 -2.02 -20.18 -1.47
N ARG A 169 -1.95 -19.89 -2.77
CA ARG A 169 -0.76 -19.33 -3.41
C ARG A 169 -0.26 -18.06 -2.71
N ASP A 170 -1.18 -17.20 -2.29
CA ASP A 170 -0.89 -15.91 -1.68
C ASP A 170 -0.26 -16.02 -0.28
N GLY A 171 -0.39 -17.19 0.37
CA GLY A 171 0.27 -17.48 1.65
C GLY A 171 1.79 -17.62 1.54
N ASN A 172 2.32 -17.79 0.33
CA ASN A 172 3.76 -17.87 0.12
C ASN A 172 4.39 -16.46 0.06
N LEU A 173 5.33 -16.17 0.97
CA LEU A 173 6.05 -14.89 1.03
C LEU A 173 6.63 -14.43 -0.33
N LYS A 174 7.19 -15.37 -1.10
CA LYS A 174 7.81 -15.07 -2.41
C LYS A 174 6.78 -14.81 -3.51
N HIS A 175 5.57 -15.31 -3.36
CA HIS A 175 4.49 -15.23 -4.33
C HIS A 175 3.23 -14.60 -3.74
N ARG A 176 3.42 -13.60 -2.87
CA ARG A 176 2.35 -12.87 -2.16
C ARG A 176 1.39 -12.15 -3.11
N TYR A 177 1.90 -11.61 -4.22
CA TYR A 177 1.13 -10.84 -5.18
C TYR A 177 0.81 -11.68 -6.41
N ASP A 178 -0.22 -11.26 -7.15
CA ASP A 178 -0.54 -11.88 -8.43
C ASP A 178 0.65 -11.83 -9.41
N THR A 179 0.74 -12.86 -10.27
CA THR A 179 1.79 -12.97 -11.30
C THR A 179 1.92 -11.72 -12.16
N VAL A 180 0.79 -11.13 -12.57
CA VAL A 180 0.78 -10.01 -13.50
C VAL A 180 1.26 -8.75 -12.79
N VAL A 181 0.78 -8.54 -11.57
CA VAL A 181 1.20 -7.40 -10.73
C VAL A 181 2.70 -7.48 -10.45
N ASP A 182 3.21 -8.63 -10.00
CA ASP A 182 4.65 -8.81 -9.76
C ASP A 182 5.45 -8.61 -11.05
N GLN A 183 5.02 -9.19 -12.17
CA GLN A 183 5.69 -9.02 -13.46
C GLN A 183 5.75 -7.54 -13.91
N VAL A 184 4.65 -6.80 -13.81
CA VAL A 184 4.63 -5.38 -14.20
C VAL A 184 5.45 -4.54 -13.23
N THR A 185 5.41 -4.81 -11.92
CA THR A 185 6.25 -4.08 -10.94
C THR A 185 7.74 -4.26 -11.25
N ASN A 186 8.16 -5.47 -11.62
CA ASN A 186 9.55 -5.74 -11.98
C ASN A 186 9.96 -5.04 -13.29
N LEU A 187 9.03 -4.84 -14.24
CA LEU A 187 9.28 -4.07 -15.47
C LEU A 187 9.26 -2.55 -15.27
N LEU A 188 8.51 -2.06 -14.28
CA LEU A 188 8.53 -0.66 -13.85
C LEU A 188 9.83 -0.29 -13.10
N MET A 189 10.45 -1.28 -12.45
CA MET A 189 11.64 -1.09 -11.63
C MET A 189 12.85 -0.67 -12.47
N ARG A 190 13.51 0.41 -12.04
CA ARG A 190 14.79 0.89 -12.59
C ARG A 190 15.81 0.97 -11.46
N HIS A 191 17.09 0.74 -11.78
CA HIS A 191 18.21 0.85 -10.83
C HIS A 191 18.03 0.02 -9.53
N GLY A 192 17.28 -1.09 -9.58
CA GLY A 192 17.00 -1.92 -8.40
C GLY A 192 16.02 -1.32 -7.38
N GLN A 193 15.36 -0.20 -7.70
CA GLN A 193 14.45 0.50 -6.79
C GLN A 193 13.04 -0.12 -6.76
N LYS A 194 12.91 -1.30 -6.12
CA LYS A 194 11.64 -2.04 -6.06
C LYS A 194 10.54 -1.31 -5.30
N SER A 195 10.89 -0.58 -4.24
CA SER A 195 9.93 0.18 -3.42
C SER A 195 9.21 1.27 -4.22
N ILE A 196 9.93 1.97 -5.10
CA ILE A 196 9.37 3.00 -5.99
C ILE A 196 8.47 2.34 -7.04
N ALA A 197 8.88 1.21 -7.61
CA ALA A 197 8.06 0.48 -8.57
C ALA A 197 6.75 -0.04 -7.95
N GLN A 198 6.81 -0.55 -6.71
CA GLN A 198 5.64 -0.98 -5.94
C GLN A 198 4.69 0.18 -5.65
N ARG A 199 5.23 1.35 -5.26
CA ARG A 199 4.43 2.58 -5.09
C ARG A 199 3.77 3.02 -6.40
N ASN A 200 4.51 3.00 -7.51
CA ASN A 200 3.93 3.36 -8.80
C ASN A 200 2.81 2.38 -9.21
N MET A 201 3.00 1.08 -8.96
CA MET A 201 1.96 0.07 -9.17
C MET A 201 0.72 0.33 -8.30
N SER A 202 0.88 0.65 -7.02
CA SER A 202 -0.26 0.96 -6.16
C SER A 202 -1.03 2.18 -6.65
N LEU A 203 -0.33 3.21 -7.13
CA LEU A 203 -0.96 4.39 -7.75
C LEU A 203 -1.67 4.07 -9.07
N ILE A 204 -1.12 3.16 -9.89
CA ILE A 204 -1.78 2.69 -11.13
C ILE A 204 -3.10 1.99 -10.78
N LEU A 205 -3.07 1.05 -9.84
CA LEU A 205 -4.27 0.30 -9.43
C LEU A 205 -5.31 1.22 -8.77
N GLN A 206 -4.87 2.18 -7.97
CA GLN A 206 -5.75 3.20 -7.38
C GLN A 206 -6.43 4.02 -8.47
N HIS A 207 -5.69 4.45 -9.49
CA HIS A 207 -6.26 5.21 -10.62
C HIS A 207 -7.29 4.39 -11.40
N LEU A 208 -7.02 3.10 -11.66
CA LEU A 208 -7.99 2.22 -12.32
C LEU A 208 -9.26 2.07 -11.48
N ARG A 209 -9.12 2.01 -10.14
CA ARG A 209 -10.26 1.92 -9.22
C ARG A 209 -11.15 3.16 -9.22
N THR A 210 -10.56 4.34 -9.39
CA THR A 210 -11.29 5.63 -9.42
C THR A 210 -11.68 6.08 -10.82
N SER A 211 -11.17 5.42 -11.86
CA SER A 211 -11.51 5.76 -13.24
C SER A 211 -12.95 5.39 -13.58
N GLN A 212 -13.52 6.09 -14.56
CA GLN A 212 -14.85 5.77 -15.07
C GLN A 212 -14.87 4.39 -15.72
N ILE A 213 -16.07 3.82 -15.82
CA ILE A 213 -16.30 2.54 -16.49
C ILE A 213 -15.89 2.69 -17.97
N PRO A 214 -14.97 1.86 -18.47
CA PRO A 214 -14.47 1.99 -19.84
C PRO A 214 -15.52 1.54 -20.87
N THR A 215 -15.63 2.28 -21.96
CA THR A 215 -16.46 1.92 -23.11
C THR A 215 -15.68 1.00 -24.06
N ILE A 216 -16.02 -0.28 -24.11
CA ILE A 216 -15.32 -1.26 -24.95
C ILE A 216 -15.69 -1.06 -26.42
N ASN A 217 -14.69 -0.97 -27.30
CA ASN A 217 -14.91 -0.89 -28.74
C ASN A 217 -15.19 -2.29 -29.33
N PRO A 218 -16.34 -2.51 -30.00
CA PRO A 218 -16.66 -3.82 -30.59
C PRO A 218 -15.68 -4.26 -31.69
N ALA A 219 -15.02 -3.32 -32.39
CA ALA A 219 -14.03 -3.63 -33.42
C ALA A 219 -12.73 -4.20 -32.85
N ARG A 220 -12.45 -3.97 -31.55
CA ARG A 220 -11.25 -4.46 -30.86
C ARG A 220 -11.70 -5.21 -29.60
N PRO A 221 -12.25 -6.42 -29.76
CA PRO A 221 -12.73 -7.19 -28.63
C PRO A 221 -11.55 -7.59 -27.73
N LEU A 222 -11.85 -7.65 -26.44
CA LEU A 222 -10.90 -8.11 -25.43
C LEU A 222 -10.77 -9.64 -25.44
N VAL A 223 -9.98 -10.19 -24.52
CA VAL A 223 -9.86 -11.65 -24.33
C VAL A 223 -11.25 -12.26 -24.09
N PRO A 224 -11.57 -13.42 -24.71
CA PRO A 224 -12.84 -14.12 -24.46
C PRO A 224 -12.98 -14.50 -22.99
N GLY A 225 -14.20 -14.43 -22.47
CA GLY A 225 -14.48 -14.67 -21.04
C GLY A 225 -14.20 -13.47 -20.14
N ALA A 226 -13.93 -12.30 -20.72
CA ALA A 226 -13.85 -11.05 -19.97
C ALA A 226 -15.18 -10.74 -19.24
N PRO A 227 -15.13 -10.28 -17.98
CA PRO A 227 -16.33 -9.81 -17.28
C PRO A 227 -16.90 -8.54 -17.94
N PRO A 228 -18.16 -8.18 -17.64
CA PRO A 228 -18.73 -6.93 -18.12
C PRO A 228 -17.90 -5.71 -17.65
N PRO A 229 -17.90 -4.61 -18.42
CA PRO A 229 -17.06 -3.44 -18.12
C PRO A 229 -17.35 -2.81 -16.75
N SER A 230 -18.56 -2.99 -16.21
CA SER A 230 -18.97 -2.52 -14.88
C SER A 230 -18.11 -3.08 -13.74
N HIS A 231 -17.60 -4.30 -13.87
CA HIS A 231 -16.82 -4.96 -12.81
C HIS A 231 -15.34 -4.55 -12.79
N LEU A 232 -14.86 -3.85 -13.82
CA LEU A 232 -13.44 -3.54 -13.99
C LEU A 232 -12.92 -2.53 -12.94
N PRO A 233 -13.59 -1.39 -12.65
CA PRO A 233 -13.10 -0.45 -11.65
C PRO A 233 -13.04 -1.06 -10.24
N LEU A 234 -14.01 -1.92 -9.89
CA LEU A 234 -14.04 -2.61 -8.59
C LEU A 234 -12.88 -3.60 -8.43
N ASN A 235 -12.49 -4.25 -9.53
CA ASN A 235 -11.40 -5.23 -9.56
C ASN A 235 -10.21 -4.74 -10.40
N PRO A 236 -9.37 -3.83 -9.87
CA PRO A 236 -8.30 -3.19 -10.63
C PRO A 236 -7.19 -4.17 -11.08
N ILE A 237 -7.01 -5.29 -10.37
CA ILE A 237 -6.09 -6.36 -10.79
C ILE A 237 -6.63 -7.03 -12.05
N LEU A 238 -7.92 -7.39 -12.07
CA LEU A 238 -8.56 -7.95 -13.27
C LEU A 238 -8.50 -6.95 -14.42
N TYR A 239 -8.83 -5.68 -14.19
CA TYR A 239 -8.70 -4.61 -15.19
C TYR A 239 -7.30 -4.59 -15.82
N LEU A 240 -6.26 -4.57 -14.99
CA LEU A 240 -4.87 -4.60 -15.44
C LEU A 240 -4.54 -5.87 -16.25
N THR A 241 -4.94 -7.05 -15.76
CA THR A 241 -4.68 -8.33 -16.45
C THR A 241 -5.35 -8.39 -17.82
N LEU A 242 -6.59 -7.93 -17.89
CA LEU A 242 -7.42 -7.94 -19.09
C LEU A 242 -6.82 -7.03 -20.17
N ALA A 243 -6.40 -5.83 -19.78
CA ALA A 243 -5.75 -4.88 -20.67
C ALA A 243 -4.46 -5.47 -21.28
N ILE A 244 -3.62 -6.09 -20.45
CA ILE A 244 -2.35 -6.67 -20.89
C ILE A 244 -2.58 -7.88 -21.79
N ASP A 245 -3.43 -8.82 -21.38
CA ASP A 245 -3.65 -10.07 -22.10
C ASP A 245 -4.35 -9.85 -23.46
N SER A 246 -5.21 -8.83 -23.57
CA SER A 246 -5.86 -8.45 -24.84
C SER A 246 -4.85 -7.99 -25.90
N VAL A 247 -3.88 -7.19 -25.47
CA VAL A 247 -2.86 -6.61 -26.36
C VAL A 247 -1.66 -7.52 -26.57
N ALA A 248 -1.52 -8.57 -25.75
CA ALA A 248 -0.40 -9.48 -25.82
C ALA A 248 -0.32 -10.20 -27.18
N PRO A 249 0.83 -10.13 -27.89
CA PRO A 249 0.98 -10.83 -29.15
C PRO A 249 1.11 -12.34 -28.91
N LEU A 250 0.45 -13.15 -29.73
CA LEU A 250 0.52 -14.62 -29.64
C LEU A 250 1.86 -15.19 -30.11
N LEU A 251 2.47 -14.53 -31.09
CA LEU A 251 3.68 -14.95 -31.77
C LEU A 251 4.69 -13.79 -31.77
N ARG A 252 5.97 -14.12 -31.84
CA ARG A 252 7.04 -13.18 -32.25
C ARG A 252 7.69 -13.66 -33.52
N ILE A 253 8.41 -12.78 -34.20
CA ILE A 253 9.20 -13.15 -35.36
C ILE A 253 10.64 -13.37 -34.93
N ARG A 254 11.20 -14.52 -35.32
CA ARG A 254 12.62 -14.85 -35.19
C ARG A 254 13.26 -14.71 -36.56
N ASN A 255 14.28 -13.87 -36.66
CA ASN A 255 15.05 -13.72 -37.90
C ASN A 255 16.17 -14.77 -37.92
N GLN A 256 16.10 -15.70 -38.88
CA GLN A 256 17.16 -16.68 -39.14
C GLN A 256 18.03 -16.21 -40.29
N LYS A 257 19.23 -15.72 -39.96
CA LYS A 257 20.20 -15.24 -40.95
C LYS A 257 20.63 -16.37 -41.89
N GLY A 258 20.70 -16.10 -43.20
CA GLY A 258 21.22 -17.02 -44.21
C GLY A 258 20.26 -18.11 -44.69
N ALA A 259 19.06 -18.24 -44.09
CA ALA A 259 18.09 -19.27 -44.49
C ALA A 259 17.24 -18.90 -45.72
N ALA A 260 17.15 -17.62 -46.07
CA ALA A 260 16.39 -17.16 -47.24
C ALA A 260 17.21 -17.17 -48.55
N GLY A 261 18.51 -17.48 -48.49
CA GLY A 261 19.46 -17.25 -49.58
C GLY A 261 20.03 -15.82 -49.57
N GLY A 262 21.09 -15.59 -50.36
CA GLY A 262 21.66 -14.25 -50.57
C GLY A 262 22.09 -13.46 -49.33
N GLY A 263 22.31 -14.13 -48.18
CA GLY A 263 22.62 -13.47 -46.90
C GLY A 263 21.41 -12.84 -46.17
N VAL A 264 20.21 -12.89 -46.75
CA VAL A 264 18.99 -12.31 -46.16
C VAL A 264 18.49 -13.19 -45.02
N ALA A 265 17.96 -12.56 -43.97
CA ALA A 265 17.37 -13.27 -42.86
C ALA A 265 15.93 -13.70 -43.17
N LEU A 266 15.65 -14.99 -43.01
CA LEU A 266 14.30 -15.54 -43.12
C LEU A 266 13.52 -15.18 -41.84
N GLN A 267 12.34 -14.60 -42.01
CA GLN A 267 11.43 -14.30 -40.91
C GLN A 267 10.63 -15.55 -40.57
N ILE A 268 10.77 -16.05 -39.35
CA ILE A 268 10.09 -17.27 -38.89
C ILE A 268 9.20 -16.91 -37.69
N PRO A 269 7.87 -17.07 -37.78
CA PRO A 269 6.99 -16.82 -36.64
C PRO A 269 7.14 -17.95 -35.60
N VAL A 270 7.25 -17.57 -34.32
CA VAL A 270 7.47 -18.47 -33.18
C VAL A 270 6.44 -18.16 -32.09
N PRO A 271 5.74 -19.17 -31.54
CA PRO A 271 4.79 -18.95 -30.46
C PRO A 271 5.46 -18.50 -29.17
N LEU A 272 4.75 -17.65 -28.43
CA LEU A 272 5.21 -17.09 -27.16
C LEU A 272 4.49 -17.72 -25.97
N GLY A 273 5.24 -18.05 -24.92
CA GLY A 273 4.66 -18.44 -23.63
C GLY A 273 3.98 -17.25 -22.92
N ILE A 274 3.02 -17.52 -22.03
CA ILE A 274 2.18 -16.49 -21.35
C ILE A 274 3.03 -15.36 -20.75
N ARG A 275 4.08 -15.69 -19.99
CA ARG A 275 4.97 -14.70 -19.37
C ARG A 275 5.68 -13.83 -20.41
N GLN A 276 6.10 -14.41 -21.54
CA GLN A 276 6.74 -13.66 -22.63
C GLN A 276 5.74 -12.73 -23.34
N ARG A 277 4.52 -13.23 -23.60
CA ARG A 277 3.42 -12.45 -24.18
C ARG A 277 3.14 -11.20 -23.33
N ARG A 278 2.88 -11.40 -22.04
CA ARG A 278 2.64 -10.30 -21.08
C ARG A 278 3.81 -9.32 -21.02
N ARG A 279 5.06 -9.81 -21.00
CA ARG A 279 6.25 -8.95 -21.00
C ARG A 279 6.26 -8.01 -22.21
N THR A 280 6.06 -8.54 -23.42
CA THR A 280 6.07 -7.73 -24.64
C THR A 280 4.94 -6.68 -24.66
N ALA A 281 3.74 -7.04 -24.21
CA ALA A 281 2.63 -6.10 -24.08
C ALA A 281 2.95 -4.97 -23.09
N VAL A 282 3.45 -5.31 -21.90
CA VAL A 282 3.79 -4.32 -20.88
C VAL A 282 4.90 -3.40 -21.36
N GLU A 283 5.94 -3.92 -22.01
CA GLU A 283 6.98 -3.09 -22.62
C GLU A 283 6.39 -2.11 -23.65
N TRP A 284 5.42 -2.52 -24.46
CA TRP A 284 4.77 -1.61 -25.42
C TRP A 284 3.91 -0.55 -24.73
N ILE A 285 3.16 -0.93 -23.70
CA ILE A 285 2.33 -0.01 -22.89
C ILE A 285 3.22 1.02 -22.20
N LEU A 286 4.33 0.60 -21.57
CA LEU A 286 5.26 1.51 -20.89
C LEU A 286 5.92 2.49 -21.87
N ASN A 287 6.27 2.03 -23.08
CA ASN A 287 6.81 2.89 -24.13
C ASN A 287 5.77 3.89 -24.68
N ALA A 288 4.49 3.52 -24.73
CA ALA A 288 3.42 4.43 -25.10
C ALA A 288 3.17 5.46 -23.98
N ALA A 289 3.10 5.00 -22.74
CA ALA A 289 2.91 5.84 -21.56
C ALA A 289 4.03 6.87 -21.37
N SER A 290 5.29 6.50 -21.65
CA SER A 290 6.41 7.43 -21.55
C SER A 290 6.32 8.59 -22.55
N LYS A 291 5.68 8.37 -23.71
CA LYS A 291 5.49 9.39 -24.76
C LYS A 291 4.29 10.30 -24.49
N ARG A 292 3.36 9.91 -23.62
CA ARG A 292 2.23 10.77 -23.26
C ARG A 292 2.70 12.02 -22.51
N ARG A 293 2.01 13.14 -22.75
CA ARG A 293 2.19 14.39 -22.00
C ARG A 293 1.78 14.18 -20.53
N ASN A 294 2.53 14.78 -19.60
CA ASN A 294 2.13 14.82 -18.20
C ASN A 294 0.91 15.74 -18.04
N LYS A 295 -0.12 15.27 -17.33
CA LYS A 295 -1.33 16.05 -17.02
C LYS A 295 -1.17 16.99 -15.82
N GLY A 296 -0.20 16.71 -14.94
CA GLY A 296 0.01 17.51 -13.73
C GLY A 296 1.42 17.40 -13.16
N SER A 297 1.66 18.12 -12.06
CA SER A 297 2.91 18.09 -11.30
C SER A 297 2.82 17.11 -10.13
N GLY A 298 3.90 16.38 -9.85
CA GLY A 298 3.99 15.50 -8.68
C GLY A 298 4.64 14.15 -8.96
N LYS A 299 4.93 13.42 -7.87
CA LYS A 299 5.64 12.13 -7.89
C LYS A 299 4.84 10.98 -8.56
N GLY A 300 3.54 11.17 -8.77
CA GLY A 300 2.62 10.18 -9.37
C GLY A 300 2.38 10.34 -10.88
N GLY A 301 2.95 11.34 -11.55
CA GLY A 301 2.62 11.64 -12.96
C GLY A 301 2.91 10.50 -13.94
N PHE A 302 3.99 9.73 -13.72
CA PHE A 302 4.28 8.56 -14.56
C PHE A 302 3.26 7.43 -14.37
N ALA A 303 2.87 7.14 -13.12
CA ALA A 303 1.87 6.12 -12.81
C ALA A 303 0.51 6.46 -13.45
N GLN A 304 0.09 7.72 -13.38
CA GLN A 304 -1.14 8.20 -14.04
C GLN A 304 -1.09 8.00 -15.55
N ARG A 305 0.02 8.33 -16.22
CA ARG A 305 0.17 8.11 -17.67
C ARG A 305 0.06 6.64 -18.06
N VAL A 306 0.63 5.74 -17.25
CA VAL A 306 0.51 4.29 -17.47
C VAL A 306 -0.94 3.84 -17.27
N ALA A 307 -1.61 4.31 -16.22
CA ALA A 307 -3.02 3.97 -15.99
C ALA A 307 -3.93 4.48 -17.11
N ASP A 308 -3.73 5.71 -17.58
CA ASP A 308 -4.45 6.27 -18.72
C ASP A 308 -4.22 5.46 -20.02
N GLU A 309 -3.02 4.89 -20.21
CA GLU A 309 -2.77 3.98 -21.34
C GLU A 309 -3.53 2.67 -21.19
N LEU A 310 -3.61 2.10 -19.97
CA LEU A 310 -4.38 0.89 -19.71
C LEU A 310 -5.87 1.09 -19.97
N VAL A 311 -6.44 2.23 -19.57
CA VAL A 311 -7.83 2.60 -19.89
C VAL A 311 -8.01 2.68 -21.41
N ALA A 312 -7.14 3.42 -22.11
CA ALA A 312 -7.20 3.54 -23.56
C ALA A 312 -7.02 2.20 -24.30
N VAL A 313 -6.28 1.26 -23.72
CA VAL A 313 -6.14 -0.11 -24.24
C VAL A 313 -7.47 -0.85 -24.18
N VAL A 314 -8.17 -0.82 -23.03
CA VAL A 314 -9.45 -1.50 -22.86
C VAL A 314 -10.56 -0.88 -23.69
N GLU A 315 -10.53 0.44 -23.87
CA GLU A 315 -11.44 1.13 -24.80
C GLU A 315 -11.09 0.90 -26.28
N GLY A 316 -9.96 0.25 -26.58
CA GLY A 316 -9.51 0.02 -27.95
C GLY A 316 -8.96 1.25 -28.67
N LYS A 317 -8.69 2.36 -27.98
CA LYS A 317 -8.17 3.62 -28.56
C LYS A 317 -6.65 3.68 -28.61
N SER A 318 -5.95 2.78 -27.92
CA SER A 318 -4.48 2.82 -27.85
C SER A 318 -3.81 2.43 -29.18
N GLY A 319 -2.68 3.08 -29.50
CA GLY A 319 -1.83 2.71 -30.63
C GLY A 319 -1.10 1.36 -30.44
N VAL A 320 -1.17 0.78 -29.24
CA VAL A 320 -0.55 -0.52 -28.96
C VAL A 320 -1.24 -1.65 -29.74
N TRP A 321 -2.54 -1.51 -30.01
CA TRP A 321 -3.30 -2.41 -30.88
C TRP A 321 -2.75 -2.47 -32.30
N GLU A 322 -2.32 -1.34 -32.86
CA GLU A 322 -1.72 -1.30 -34.20
C GLU A 322 -0.39 -2.06 -34.21
N ARG A 323 0.42 -1.90 -33.16
CA ARG A 323 1.68 -2.64 -33.01
C ARG A 323 1.45 -4.14 -32.90
N ARG A 324 0.45 -4.59 -32.15
CA ARG A 324 0.04 -6.01 -32.07
C ARG A 324 -0.37 -6.52 -33.45
N ASN A 325 -1.23 -5.78 -34.14
CA ASN A 325 -1.75 -6.16 -35.45
C ASN A 325 -0.64 -6.20 -36.51
N ALA A 326 0.33 -5.28 -36.47
CA ALA A 326 1.49 -5.29 -37.38
C ALA A 326 2.33 -6.57 -37.21
N VAL A 327 2.60 -6.99 -35.98
CA VAL A 327 3.32 -8.25 -35.70
C VAL A 327 2.53 -9.45 -36.19
N HIS A 328 1.21 -9.48 -35.99
CA HIS A 328 0.36 -10.59 -36.46
C HIS A 328 0.27 -10.64 -37.99
N LYS A 329 0.13 -9.49 -38.67
CA LYS A 329 0.14 -9.40 -40.14
C LYS A 329 1.44 -9.96 -40.72
N LEU A 330 2.57 -9.55 -40.16
CA LEU A 330 3.87 -10.06 -40.59
C LEU A 330 4.01 -11.57 -40.31
N ALA A 331 3.54 -12.04 -39.15
CA ALA A 331 3.55 -13.47 -38.83
C ALA A 331 2.69 -14.30 -39.80
N VAL A 332 1.52 -13.78 -40.22
CA VAL A 332 0.66 -14.43 -41.21
C VAL A 332 1.34 -14.43 -42.59
N ALA A 333 1.96 -13.33 -43.00
CA ALA A 333 2.69 -13.25 -44.27
C ALA A 333 3.86 -14.25 -44.34
N SER A 334 4.54 -14.48 -43.21
CA SER A 334 5.70 -15.39 -43.11
C SER A 334 5.34 -16.81 -42.65
N ARG A 335 4.05 -17.20 -42.68
CA ARG A 335 3.59 -18.50 -42.17
C ARG A 335 4.24 -19.71 -42.88
N ALA A 336 4.59 -19.56 -44.16
CA ALA A 336 5.22 -20.62 -44.95
C ALA A 336 6.66 -20.94 -44.48
N ASN A 337 7.31 -20.02 -43.76
CA ASN A 337 8.69 -20.17 -43.30
C ASN A 337 8.80 -21.01 -42.02
N VAL A 338 7.67 -21.48 -41.47
CA VAL A 338 7.66 -22.34 -40.29
C VAL A 338 8.11 -23.74 -40.71
N VAL A 339 9.42 -24.00 -40.56
CA VAL A 339 9.97 -25.34 -40.76
C VAL A 339 9.76 -26.14 -39.48
N LEU A 340 8.89 -27.15 -39.54
CA LEU A 340 8.80 -28.15 -38.48
C LEU A 340 10.11 -28.93 -38.46
N PRO A 341 10.77 -29.11 -37.30
CA PRO A 341 11.94 -29.97 -37.23
C PRO A 341 11.53 -31.36 -37.71
N ARG A 342 12.16 -31.86 -38.78
CA ARG A 342 12.04 -33.26 -39.19
C ARG A 342 12.44 -34.07 -37.96
N LYS A 343 11.48 -34.79 -37.35
CA LYS A 343 11.76 -35.79 -36.31
C LYS A 343 12.83 -36.71 -36.92
N ARG A 344 14.05 -36.66 -36.39
CA ARG A 344 15.09 -37.61 -36.75
C ARG A 344 14.78 -38.96 -36.15
#